data_AF-A0A522G1T5-F1
#
_entry.id   AF-A0A522G1T5-F1
#
_cell.length_a   1.000
_cell.length_b   1.000
_cell.length_c   1.000
_cell.angle_alpha   90.00
_cell.angle_beta   90.00
_cell.angle_gamma   90.00
#
_symmetry.space_group_name_H-M   'P 1'
#
loop_
_entity.id
_entity.type
_entity.pdbx_description
1 polymer ?
#
loop_
_entity_poly.entity_id
_entity_poly.type
_entity_poly.pdbx_seq_one_letter_code
_entity_poly.pdbx_strand_id
1 'polypeptide(L)'
;MIFVSIASDERSLQDANPDWITQQVERRRRDGLQVCVTVIIKSGGLDMRLSTPECVSRGGSRAPTAQEAHVFNLWTKFHLNQPGWSPGNLIAFLRQLDR
;
A
#
# COMPACT_ATOMS: atom_id res chain seq x y z
N MET A 1 6.60 1.93 12.45
CA MET A 1 5.26 1.31 12.44
C MET A 1 4.64 1.47 11.07
N ILE A 2 4.09 0.39 10.52
CA ILE A 2 3.51 0.36 9.19
C ILE A 2 2.09 -0.19 9.32
N PHE A 3 1.13 0.45 8.68
CA PHE A 3 -0.27 0.05 8.62
C PHE A 3 -0.72 -0.10 7.17
N VAL A 4 -1.57 -1.09 6.95
CA VAL A 4 -2.18 -1.39 5.65
C VAL A 4 -3.69 -1.31 5.83
N SER A 5 -4.32 -0.41 5.08
CA SER A 5 -5.77 -0.24 5.03
C SER A 5 -6.27 -0.69 3.67
N ILE A 6 -7.19 -1.66 3.63
CA ILE A 6 -7.86 -2.12 2.41
C ILE A 6 -9.33 -1.75 2.54
N ALA A 7 -9.75 -0.73 1.79
CA ALA A 7 -11.01 0.00 1.98
C ALA A 7 -11.15 0.55 3.42
N SER A 8 -11.91 -0.12 4.28
CA SER A 8 -12.21 0.28 5.66
C SER A 8 -11.54 -0.60 6.72
N ASP A 9 -10.89 -1.70 6.32
CA ASP A 9 -10.19 -2.59 7.25
C ASP A 9 -8.72 -2.22 7.32
N GLU A 10 -8.30 -1.71 8.48
CA GLU A 10 -6.92 -1.38 8.79
C GLU A 10 -6.27 -2.47 9.65
N ARG A 11 -5.04 -2.83 9.28
CA ARG A 11 -4.19 -3.79 9.99
C ARG A 11 -2.77 -3.27 10.10
N SER A 12 -2.09 -3.61 11.18
CA SER A 12 -0.64 -3.40 11.28
C SER A 12 0.06 -4.31 10.27
N LEU A 13 1.30 -3.98 9.89
CA LEU A 13 2.11 -4.83 9.00
C LEU A 13 2.26 -6.27 9.53
N GLN A 14 2.31 -6.45 10.85
CA GLN A 14 2.43 -7.76 11.49
C GLN A 14 1.14 -8.60 11.34
N ASP A 15 -0.02 -7.95 11.32
CA ASP A 15 -1.32 -8.60 11.20
C ASP A 15 -1.80 -8.71 9.74
N ALA A 16 -1.28 -7.86 8.84
CA ALA A 16 -1.61 -7.78 7.43
C ALA A 16 -0.93 -8.92 6.63
N ASN A 17 -1.26 -10.16 6.98
CA ASN A 17 -0.65 -11.33 6.35
C ASN A 17 -1.07 -11.49 4.86
N PRO A 18 -0.30 -12.27 4.07
CA PRO A 18 -0.58 -12.46 2.64
C PRO A 18 -1.97 -13.01 2.32
N ASP A 19 -2.49 -13.91 3.16
CA ASP A 19 -3.80 -14.54 2.94
C ASP A 19 -4.93 -13.52 3.13
N TRP A 20 -4.84 -12.71 4.20
CA TRP A 20 -5.79 -11.62 4.45
C TRP A 20 -5.77 -10.60 3.32
N ILE A 21 -4.60 -10.15 2.87
CA ILE A 21 -4.48 -9.22 1.75
C ILE A 21 -5.16 -9.80 0.50
N THR A 22 -4.81 -11.03 0.13
CA THR A 22 -5.35 -11.68 -1.06
C THR A 22 -6.86 -11.82 -0.96
N GLN A 23 -7.38 -12.28 0.18
CA GLN A 23 -8.81 -12.43 0.41
C GLN A 23 -9.56 -11.09 0.29
N GLN A 24 -9.05 -10.02 0.93
CA GLN A 24 -9.70 -8.71 0.93
C GLN A 24 -9.74 -8.08 -0.46
N VAL A 25 -8.69 -8.26 -1.26
CA VAL A 25 -8.61 -7.73 -2.63
C VAL A 25 -9.48 -8.53 -3.58
N GLU A 26 -9.33 -9.86 -3.60
CA GLU A 26 -10.05 -10.73 -4.53
C GLU A 26 -11.57 -10.75 -4.28
N ARG A 27 -11.99 -10.74 -3.01
CA ARG A 27 -13.42 -10.65 -2.67
C ARG A 27 -14.04 -9.38 -3.26
N ARG A 28 -13.41 -8.22 -3.06
CA ARG A 28 -13.91 -6.94 -3.57
C ARG A 28 -13.94 -6.89 -5.10
N ARG A 29 -12.91 -7.43 -5.76
CA ARG A 29 -12.89 -7.53 -7.23
C ARG A 29 -14.02 -8.39 -7.77
N ARG A 30 -14.27 -9.53 -7.14
CA ARG A 30 -15.39 -10.41 -7.49
C ARG A 30 -16.73 -9.71 -7.33
N ASP A 31 -16.87 -8.88 -6.31
CA ASP A 31 -18.06 -8.07 -6.05
C ASP A 31 -18.16 -6.82 -6.96
N GLY A 32 -17.19 -6.63 -7.88
CA GLY A 32 -17.15 -5.47 -8.79
C GLY A 32 -16.82 -4.14 -8.09
N LEU A 33 -16.31 -4.19 -6.85
CA LEU A 33 -15.99 -3.03 -6.05
C LEU A 33 -14.56 -2.55 -6.32
N GLN A 34 -14.35 -1.23 -6.26
CA GLN A 34 -13.02 -0.64 -6.30
C GLN A 34 -12.20 -1.06 -5.07
N VAL A 35 -10.94 -1.44 -5.31
CA VAL A 35 -10.02 -1.84 -4.24
C VAL A 35 -9.07 -0.69 -3.95
N CYS A 36 -9.47 0.18 -3.04
CA CYS A 36 -8.58 1.21 -2.52
C CYS A 36 -7.68 0.61 -1.43
N VAL A 37 -6.38 0.57 -1.68
CA VAL A 37 -5.38 0.24 -0.65
C VAL A 37 -4.60 1.48 -0.27
N THR A 38 -4.51 1.74 1.03
CA THR A 38 -3.63 2.74 1.61
C THR A 38 -2.57 2.06 2.47
N VAL A 39 -1.30 2.38 2.27
CA VAL A 39 -0.22 2.00 3.19
C VAL A 39 0.28 3.25 3.90
N ILE A 40 0.28 3.22 5.23
CA ILE A 40 0.74 4.31 6.10
C ILE A 40 2.03 3.86 6.78
N ILE A 41 3.10 4.63 6.61
CA ILE A 41 4.43 4.33 7.14
C ILE A 41 4.82 5.45 8.09
N LYS A 42 5.00 5.11 9.36
CA LYS A 42 5.42 6.03 10.43
C LYS A 42 6.62 5.46 11.16
N SER A 43 7.84 5.82 10.79
CA SER A 43 9.05 5.28 11.42
C SER A 43 10.27 6.18 11.23
N GLY A 44 10.99 6.51 12.30
CA GLY A 44 12.34 7.08 12.21
C GLY A 44 12.52 8.30 11.30
N GLY A 45 11.49 9.16 11.17
CA GLY A 45 11.50 10.32 10.27
C GLY A 45 10.72 10.14 8.95
N LEU A 46 10.24 8.92 8.67
CA LEU A 46 9.28 8.64 7.60
C LEU A 46 7.86 8.86 8.13
N ASP A 47 7.12 9.77 7.48
CA ASP A 47 5.67 9.90 7.62
C ASP A 47 5.06 9.97 6.22
N MET A 48 4.65 8.80 5.73
CA MET A 48 4.17 8.63 4.36
C MET A 48 2.82 7.94 4.34
N ARG A 49 1.97 8.41 3.43
CA ARG A 49 0.72 7.75 3.05
C ARG A 49 0.75 7.47 1.56
N LEU A 50 0.81 6.20 1.19
CA LEU A 50 0.76 5.72 -0.18
C LEU A 50 -0.63 5.16 -0.45
N SER A 51 -1.13 5.36 -1.66
CA SER A 51 -2.47 4.89 -2.03
C SER A 51 -2.46 4.38 -3.46
N THR A 52 -3.18 3.29 -3.70
CA THR A 52 -3.34 2.76 -5.07
C THR A 52 -4.24 3.71 -5.89
N PRO A 53 -4.18 3.66 -7.23
CA PRO A 53 -4.92 4.61 -8.08
C PRO A 53 -6.44 4.58 -7.90
N GLU A 54 -6.98 3.47 -7.44
CA GLU A 54 -8.41 3.31 -7.16
C GLU A 54 -8.86 4.05 -5.89
N CYS A 55 -7.92 4.59 -5.11
CA CYS A 55 -8.21 5.49 -3.99
C CYS A 55 -8.42 6.93 -4.47
N VAL A 56 -9.35 7.63 -3.83
CA VAL A 56 -9.42 9.10 -3.93
C VAL A 56 -8.19 9.70 -3.23
N SER A 57 -7.13 9.96 -4.00
CA SER A 57 -5.86 10.44 -3.45
C SER A 57 -5.84 11.96 -3.28
N ARG A 58 -5.33 12.43 -2.13
CA ARG A 58 -4.84 13.80 -1.95
C ARG A 58 -3.32 13.73 -1.97
N GLY A 59 -2.70 14.26 -3.02
CA GLY A 59 -1.25 14.31 -3.16
C GLY A 59 -0.58 15.16 -2.08
N GLY A 60 0.66 14.82 -1.71
CA GLY A 60 1.49 15.64 -0.82
C GLY A 60 2.04 16.87 -1.55
N SER A 61 2.13 18.01 -0.84
CA SER A 61 2.61 19.28 -1.40
C SER A 61 4.12 19.46 -1.38
N ARG A 62 4.87 18.59 -0.68
CA ARG A 62 6.33 18.65 -0.56
C ARG A 62 7.03 17.56 -1.35
N ALA A 63 8.24 17.86 -1.79
CA ALA A 63 9.13 16.85 -2.34
C ALA A 63 9.48 15.80 -1.27
N PRO A 64 9.58 14.51 -1.63
CA PRO A 64 10.00 13.46 -0.71
C PRO A 64 11.47 13.61 -0.32
N THR A 65 11.82 13.22 0.91
CA THR A 65 13.21 13.04 1.35
C THR A 65 13.85 11.83 0.66
N ALA A 66 15.18 11.65 0.78
CA ALA A 66 15.87 10.51 0.18
C ALA A 66 15.33 9.15 0.64
N GLN A 67 14.95 9.02 1.93
CA GLN A 67 14.35 7.80 2.46
C GLN A 67 12.92 7.59 1.92
N GLU A 68 12.13 8.66 1.85
CA GLU A 68 10.77 8.59 1.28
C GLU A 68 10.80 8.26 -0.21
N ALA A 69 11.77 8.80 -0.94
CA ALA A 69 11.99 8.50 -2.35
C ALA A 69 12.32 7.02 -2.57
N HIS A 70 13.09 6.39 -1.68
CA HIS A 70 13.34 4.95 -1.75
C HIS A 70 12.04 4.14 -1.65
N VAL A 71 11.17 4.49 -0.71
CA VAL A 71 9.87 3.84 -0.54
C VAL A 71 8.97 4.08 -1.75
N PHE A 72 8.92 5.29 -2.31
CA PHE A 72 8.19 5.61 -3.54
C PHE A 72 8.71 4.81 -4.75
N ASN A 73 10.03 4.63 -4.85
CA ASN A 73 10.64 3.82 -5.90
C ASN A 73 10.24 2.35 -5.77
N LEU A 74 10.18 1.81 -4.54
CA LEU A 74 9.66 0.46 -4.30
C LEU A 74 8.19 0.34 -4.69
N TRP A 75 7.36 1.31 -4.31
CA TRP A 75 5.94 1.35 -4.67
C TRP A 75 5.73 1.30 -6.19
N THR A 76 6.52 2.10 -6.92
CA THR A 76 6.51 2.14 -8.39
C THR A 76 7.06 0.85 -8.99
N LYS A 77 8.14 0.29 -8.44
CA LYS A 77 8.76 -0.96 -8.89
C LYS A 77 7.79 -2.14 -8.82
N PHE A 78 6.91 -2.17 -7.83
CA PHE A 78 5.88 -3.20 -7.71
C PHE A 78 4.56 -2.82 -8.41
N HIS A 79 4.55 -1.78 -9.24
CA HIS A 79 3.39 -1.38 -10.04
C HIS A 79 2.14 -1.02 -9.22
N LEU A 80 2.31 -0.57 -7.96
CA LEU A 80 1.20 -0.21 -7.07
C LEU A 80 0.65 1.21 -7.34
N ASN A 81 1.29 1.97 -8.22
CA ASN A 81 0.82 3.26 -8.74
C ASN A 81 0.12 3.13 -10.10
N GLN A 82 -0.12 1.92 -10.58
CA GLN A 82 -0.77 1.64 -11.86
C GLN A 82 -2.09 0.90 -11.63
N PRO A 83 -3.13 1.15 -12.45
CA PRO A 83 -4.33 0.33 -12.44
C PRO A 83 -3.99 -1.14 -12.70
N GLY A 84 -4.77 -2.05 -12.13
CA GLY A 84 -4.61 -3.50 -12.40
C GLY A 84 -3.46 -4.17 -11.63
N TRP A 85 -2.92 -3.53 -10.59
CA TRP A 85 -1.99 -4.15 -9.65
C TRP A 85 -2.55 -5.46 -9.07
N SER A 86 -1.70 -6.36 -8.57
CA SER A 86 -2.14 -7.64 -7.98
C SER A 86 -1.94 -7.69 -6.47
N PRO A 87 -2.67 -8.53 -5.72
CA PRO A 87 -2.37 -8.77 -4.30
C PRO A 87 -0.89 -9.15 -4.07
N GLY A 88 -0.31 -9.93 -4.99
CA GLY A 88 1.10 -10.31 -4.97
C GLY A 88 2.06 -9.13 -5.03
N ASN A 89 1.72 -8.08 -5.78
CA ASN A 89 2.50 -6.85 -5.84
C ASN A 89 2.56 -6.16 -4.48
N LEU A 90 1.41 -6.05 -3.80
CA LEU A 90 1.32 -5.44 -2.48
C LEU A 90 2.10 -6.26 -1.44
N ILE A 91 1.94 -7.58 -1.46
CA ILE A 91 2.67 -8.48 -0.57
C ILE A 91 4.18 -8.35 -0.78
N ALA A 92 4.65 -8.31 -2.02
CA ALA A 92 6.07 -8.16 -2.34
C ALA A 92 6.64 -6.82 -1.86
N PHE A 93 5.87 -5.73 -2.02
CA PHE A 93 6.21 -4.42 -1.48
C PHE A 93 6.35 -4.43 0.04
N LEU A 94 5.36 -4.97 0.76
CA LEU A 94 5.36 -5.01 2.22
C LEU A 94 6.52 -5.86 2.77
N ARG A 95 6.84 -7.00 2.13
CA ARG A 95 8.00 -7.83 2.49
C ARG A 95 9.33 -7.10 2.30
N GLN A 96 9.43 -6.22 1.30
CA GLN A 96 10.64 -5.44 1.06
C GLN A 96 10.80 -4.29 2.05
N LEU A 97 9.70 -3.78 2.62
CA LEU A 97 9.72 -2.75 3.67
C LEU A 97 10.01 -3.28 5.07
N ASP A 98 9.71 -4.56 5.32
CA ASP A 98 9.99 -5.22 6.61
C ASP A 98 11.45 -5.71 6.74
N ARG A 99 12.22 -5.63 5.65
CA ARG A 99 13.65 -5.97 5.61
C ARG A 99 14.53 -4.81 6.05
#